data_AF-A0A6L7UU78-F1
#
_entry.id   AF-A0A6L7UU78-F1
#
_cell.length_a   1.000
_cell.length_b   1.000
_cell.length_c   1.000
_cell.angle_alpha   90.00
_cell.angle_beta   90.00
_cell.angle_gamma   90.00
#
_symmetry.space_group_name_H-M   'P 1'
#
loop_
_entity.id
_entity.type
_entity.pdbx_description
1 polymer ?
#
loop_
_entity_poly.entity_id
_entity_poly.type
_entity_poly.pdbx_seq_one_letter_code
_entity_poly.pdbx_strand_id
1 'polypeptide(L)'
;MWHSDEASRWILRRVRELGWTSKRFGEYDDRVATYDRYAPVGRTERIGKKYQWIALHELAGKIADHCRYRPMYDDDSDHFDGPWQISLRDIDPSLLIEPSGQGDDPARHTWWRPPTGEIGPFDDDDKRTQWLQGDRNPFGVADLESLLSVWDSDDCKWLTLFGMYSWAESPSTQTAASLSDRGDQWLQIRSYLVPSASYIEFLTWAREQDWNGRWMPEGPTLLGVYHGEWPWHPAVAGTLASPIVVEARDDQNGTAPAPVVPTWAEYIWERDGAFEGTVARAFPSSWLMAQAGLRWHPPVTSFTDPNQDILACDPSSSELGPSALLVRERGMREFLDRHDLSLVWAALGGRNVRAENPREHSILSISGVGGLEDADSSVEVSLRTKLH
;
A
#
# COMPACT_ATOMS: atom_id res chain seq x y z
N MET A 1 11.90 30.52 21.33
CA MET A 1 12.60 29.36 20.74
C MET A 1 13.09 28.53 21.91
N TRP A 2 12.56 27.33 22.11
CA TRP A 2 13.09 26.43 23.13
C TRP A 2 14.42 25.88 22.62
N HIS A 3 15.50 26.02 23.39
CA HIS A 3 16.77 25.38 23.03
C HIS A 3 16.69 23.87 23.38
N SER A 4 17.35 23.02 22.60
CA SER A 4 17.36 21.55 22.81
C SER A 4 17.69 21.15 24.26
N ASP A 5 18.57 21.92 24.91
CA ASP A 5 18.93 21.75 26.31
C ASP A 5 17.77 22.02 27.29
N GLU A 6 16.92 23.01 27.01
CA GLU A 6 15.78 23.36 27.85
C GLU A 6 14.69 22.30 27.74
N ALA A 7 14.41 21.83 26.51
CA ALA A 7 13.50 20.71 26.28
C ALA A 7 13.98 19.44 27.00
N SER A 8 15.26 19.12 26.88
CA SER A 8 15.88 17.95 27.55
C SER A 8 15.78 18.04 29.07
N ARG A 9 16.06 19.21 29.66
CA ARG A 9 15.92 19.43 31.12
C ARG A 9 14.47 19.32 31.57
N TRP A 10 13.54 19.87 30.77
CA TRP A 10 12.11 19.76 31.06
C TRP A 10 11.65 18.31 31.06
N ILE A 11 12.02 17.53 30.03
CA ILE A 11 11.69 16.11 29.91
C ILE A 11 12.28 15.33 31.08
N LEU A 12 13.55 15.53 31.41
CA LEU A 12 14.19 14.85 32.53
C LEU A 12 13.49 15.15 33.86
N ARG A 13 13.12 16.41 34.11
CA ARG A 13 12.33 16.80 35.28
C ARG A 13 10.98 16.08 35.28
N ARG A 14 10.28 16.06 34.15
CA ARG A 14 8.97 15.42 34.04
C ARG A 14 9.04 13.90 34.27
N VAL A 15 10.07 13.23 33.76
CA VAL A 15 10.35 11.81 34.04
C VAL A 15 10.53 11.54 35.54
N ARG A 16 11.18 12.45 36.28
CA ARG A 16 11.29 12.36 37.75
C ARG A 16 9.95 12.56 38.44
N GLU A 17 9.13 13.50 37.98
CA GLU A 17 7.79 13.76 38.51
C GLU A 17 6.83 12.58 38.28
N LEU A 18 6.94 11.90 37.15
CA LEU A 18 6.24 10.63 36.88
C LEU A 18 6.70 9.49 37.81
N GLY A 19 7.76 9.71 38.60
CA GLY A 19 8.20 8.83 39.67
C GLY A 19 9.40 7.96 39.33
N TRP A 20 10.08 8.21 38.19
CA TRP A 20 11.26 7.45 37.83
C TRP A 20 12.45 7.77 38.74
N THR A 21 12.97 6.73 39.38
CA THR A 21 14.22 6.79 40.14
C THR A 21 15.03 5.53 39.89
N SER A 22 16.36 5.64 39.94
CA SER A 22 17.26 4.48 39.79
C SER A 22 16.95 3.40 40.83
N LYS A 23 16.52 3.80 42.04
CA LYS A 23 16.07 2.86 43.09
C LYS A 23 14.80 2.09 42.72
N ARG A 24 13.87 2.69 41.96
CA ARG A 24 12.60 2.05 41.59
C ARG A 24 12.71 1.23 40.31
N PHE A 25 13.40 1.75 39.30
CA PHE A 25 13.38 1.18 37.95
C PHE A 25 14.77 1.00 37.33
N GLY A 26 15.85 1.42 38.00
CA GLY A 26 17.21 1.34 37.44
C GLY A 26 17.61 -0.09 37.10
N GLU A 27 17.46 -1.02 38.05
CA GLU A 27 17.78 -2.44 37.83
C GLU A 27 16.95 -3.06 36.68
N TYR A 28 15.66 -2.73 36.61
CA TYR A 28 14.80 -3.19 35.51
C TYR A 28 15.25 -2.63 34.16
N ASP A 29 15.46 -1.31 34.09
CA ASP A 29 15.85 -0.63 32.85
C ASP A 29 17.23 -1.10 32.37
N ASP A 30 18.18 -1.34 33.28
CA ASP A 30 19.52 -1.85 32.97
C ASP A 30 19.47 -3.30 32.47
N ARG A 31 18.64 -4.14 33.10
CA ARG A 31 18.41 -5.52 32.65
C ARG A 31 17.81 -5.51 31.24
N VAL A 32 16.73 -4.76 31.04
CA VAL A 32 16.09 -4.62 29.73
C VAL A 32 17.08 -4.11 28.67
N ALA A 33 17.85 -3.07 28.96
CA ALA A 33 18.87 -2.52 28.04
C ALA A 33 19.93 -3.55 27.60
N THR A 34 20.17 -4.57 28.41
CA THR A 34 21.17 -5.62 28.15
C THR A 34 20.59 -6.71 27.25
N TYR A 35 19.34 -7.12 27.47
CA TYR A 35 18.66 -8.14 26.67
C TYR A 35 18.16 -7.60 25.30
N ASP A 36 17.81 -6.32 25.22
CA ASP A 36 17.19 -5.71 24.04
C ASP A 36 18.16 -5.51 22.87
N ARG A 37 19.48 -5.54 23.11
CA ARG A 37 20.50 -5.43 22.04
C ARG A 37 20.52 -6.61 21.06
N TYR A 38 19.86 -7.72 21.41
CA TYR A 38 19.94 -8.97 20.65
C TYR A 38 18.58 -9.51 20.17
N ALA A 39 17.47 -8.80 20.42
CA ALA A 39 16.13 -9.26 20.05
C ALA A 39 15.63 -8.59 18.74
N PRO A 40 15.30 -9.37 17.69
CA PRO A 40 14.80 -8.84 16.42
C PRO A 40 13.31 -8.44 16.41
N VAL A 41 12.47 -8.93 17.34
CA VAL A 41 11.02 -8.61 17.42
C VAL A 41 10.55 -8.63 18.88
N GLY A 42 9.63 -7.73 19.27
CA GLY A 42 9.01 -7.74 20.60
C GLY A 42 9.84 -7.08 21.70
N ARG A 43 10.50 -5.96 21.39
CA ARG A 43 11.32 -5.21 22.35
C ARG A 43 10.50 -4.78 23.56
N THR A 44 10.89 -5.26 24.74
CA THR A 44 10.31 -4.79 25.99
C THR A 44 10.89 -3.42 26.29
N GLU A 45 10.09 -2.36 26.22
CA GLU A 45 10.62 -1.01 26.41
C GLU A 45 10.89 -0.67 27.88
N ARG A 46 12.03 -0.03 28.14
CA ARG A 46 12.43 0.50 29.45
C ARG A 46 11.39 1.47 30.01
N ILE A 47 11.14 1.42 31.32
CA ILE A 47 10.20 2.34 32.00
C ILE A 47 10.67 3.79 31.83
N GLY A 48 11.98 4.05 31.93
CA GLY A 48 12.54 5.37 31.67
C GLY A 48 12.23 5.88 30.27
N LYS A 49 12.28 5.03 29.24
CA LYS A 49 11.96 5.41 27.85
C LYS A 49 10.46 5.70 27.68
N LYS A 50 9.59 4.88 28.28
CA LYS A 50 8.13 5.16 28.29
C LYS A 50 7.81 6.52 28.93
N TYR A 51 8.44 6.84 30.06
CA TYR A 51 8.22 8.14 30.70
C TYR A 51 8.80 9.30 29.90
N GLN A 52 9.91 9.08 29.16
CA GLN A 52 10.43 10.07 28.21
C GLN A 52 9.44 10.32 27.08
N TRP A 53 8.79 9.28 26.54
CA TRP A 53 7.73 9.43 25.54
C TRP A 53 6.54 10.23 26.06
N ILE A 54 6.03 9.90 27.26
CA ILE A 54 4.93 10.66 27.90
C ILE A 54 5.34 12.13 28.05
N ALA A 55 6.52 12.39 28.60
CA ALA A 55 7.03 13.74 28.78
C ALA A 55 7.21 14.48 27.44
N LEU A 56 7.72 13.82 26.40
CA LEU A 56 7.88 14.41 25.08
C LEU A 56 6.54 14.87 24.50
N HIS A 57 5.51 14.01 24.55
CA HIS A 57 4.18 14.36 24.05
C HIS A 57 3.52 15.47 24.88
N GLU A 58 3.68 15.46 26.21
CA GLU A 58 3.21 16.58 27.04
C GLU A 58 3.92 17.90 26.71
N LEU A 59 5.23 17.86 26.46
CA LEU A 59 5.98 19.05 26.06
C LEU A 59 5.56 19.54 24.67
N ALA A 60 5.35 18.63 23.72
CA ALA A 60 4.87 18.97 22.39
C ALA A 60 3.51 19.68 22.44
N GLY A 61 2.57 19.17 23.24
CA GLY A 61 1.28 19.84 23.46
C GLY A 61 1.45 21.25 24.04
N LYS A 62 2.34 21.42 25.03
CA LYS A 62 2.65 22.75 25.59
C LYS A 62 3.25 23.70 24.56
N ILE A 63 4.10 23.20 23.67
CA ILE A 63 4.68 24.02 22.60
C ILE A 63 3.59 24.40 21.61
N ALA A 64 2.75 23.45 21.20
CA ALA A 64 1.62 23.68 20.29
C ALA A 64 0.65 24.76 20.82
N ASP A 65 0.33 24.74 22.12
CA ASP A 65 -0.60 25.71 22.74
C ASP A 65 -0.02 27.14 22.86
N HIS A 66 1.31 27.30 22.81
CA HIS A 66 1.98 28.55 23.17
C HIS A 66 2.89 29.13 22.08
N CYS A 67 3.19 28.36 21.04
CA CYS A 67 4.07 28.76 19.95
C CYS A 67 3.30 28.72 18.63
N ARG A 68 3.67 29.61 17.70
CA ARG A 68 3.21 29.49 16.32
C ARG A 68 3.90 28.31 15.66
N TYR A 69 3.13 27.57 14.87
CA TYR A 69 3.70 26.58 13.99
C TYR A 69 4.45 27.30 12.87
N ARG A 70 5.60 26.74 12.50
CA ARG A 70 6.33 27.16 11.33
C ARG A 70 6.81 25.89 10.61
N PRO A 71 6.28 25.59 9.42
CA PRO A 71 6.74 24.45 8.64
C PRO A 71 8.20 24.63 8.26
N MET A 72 8.89 23.52 8.03
CA MET A 72 10.28 23.55 7.57
C MET A 72 10.40 23.92 6.08
N TYR A 73 9.39 23.56 5.28
CA TYR A 73 9.42 23.61 3.82
C TYR A 73 8.27 24.40 3.19
N ASP A 74 7.42 25.02 4.01
CA ASP A 74 6.26 25.78 3.57
C ASP A 74 6.25 27.11 4.33
N ASP A 75 6.26 28.23 3.58
CA ASP A 75 6.28 29.58 4.14
C ASP A 75 4.86 30.15 4.34
N ASP A 76 3.81 29.44 3.90
CA ASP A 76 2.44 29.98 3.83
C ASP A 76 1.48 29.47 4.92
N SER A 77 1.91 28.56 5.81
CA SER A 77 1.06 28.04 6.90
C SER A 77 1.65 28.26 8.30
N ASP A 78 1.20 29.30 8.99
CA ASP A 78 1.57 29.59 10.39
C ASP A 78 0.68 28.86 11.44
N HIS A 79 -0.24 27.99 10.99
CA HIS A 79 -1.26 27.39 11.85
C HIS A 79 -0.98 25.91 12.16
N PHE A 80 -1.11 25.56 13.44
CA PHE A 80 -1.07 24.18 13.92
C PHE A 80 -2.48 23.61 13.97
N ASP A 81 -2.86 22.84 12.95
CA ASP A 81 -4.10 22.10 12.87
C ASP A 81 -4.06 20.80 13.71
N GLY A 82 -2.88 20.17 13.83
CA GLY A 82 -2.72 19.03 14.72
C GLY A 82 -1.49 18.15 14.50
N PRO A 83 -1.39 17.03 15.27
CA PRO A 83 -0.15 16.27 15.42
C PRO A 83 0.36 15.58 14.15
N TRP A 84 -0.48 15.44 13.12
CA TRP A 84 -0.05 14.91 11.81
C TRP A 84 0.95 15.84 11.11
N GLN A 85 0.92 17.16 11.38
CA GLN A 85 1.84 18.14 10.78
C GLN A 85 3.28 18.05 11.30
N ILE A 86 3.53 17.29 12.36
CA ILE A 86 4.83 17.15 13.03
C ILE A 86 5.22 15.69 13.26
N SER A 87 4.51 14.75 12.63
CA SER A 87 4.78 13.31 12.71
C SER A 87 4.86 12.77 14.15
N LEU A 88 4.03 13.31 15.07
CA LEU A 88 3.94 12.85 16.47
C LEU A 88 2.77 11.88 16.71
N ARG A 89 2.28 11.23 15.66
CA ARG A 89 1.29 10.16 15.79
C ARG A 89 2.03 8.82 15.76
N ASP A 90 1.93 8.08 16.85
CA ASP A 90 2.68 6.84 17.09
C ASP A 90 1.79 5.58 17.05
N ILE A 91 0.53 5.72 17.49
CA ILE A 91 -0.47 4.67 17.48
C ILE A 91 -1.66 5.12 16.65
N ASP A 92 -2.08 4.26 15.73
CA ASP A 92 -3.37 4.39 15.05
C ASP A 92 -4.45 3.66 15.85
N PRO A 93 -5.37 4.38 16.54
CA PRO A 93 -6.41 3.77 17.34
C PRO A 93 -7.53 3.15 16.50
N SER A 94 -7.57 3.41 15.19
CA SER A 94 -8.57 2.89 14.25
C SER A 94 -8.12 1.62 13.53
N LEU A 95 -6.83 1.26 13.66
CA LEU A 95 -6.28 0.01 13.16
C LEU A 95 -6.53 -1.12 14.19
N LEU A 96 -7.78 -1.59 14.25
CA LEU A 96 -8.30 -2.41 15.35
C LEU A 96 -8.00 -3.91 15.24
N ILE A 97 -7.93 -4.45 14.02
CA ILE A 97 -7.73 -5.88 13.76
C ILE A 97 -6.62 -6.06 12.74
N GLU A 98 -5.78 -7.05 13.01
CA GLU A 98 -4.83 -7.60 12.05
C GLU A 98 -4.83 -9.12 12.10
N PRO A 99 -4.67 -9.78 10.96
CA PRO A 99 -4.51 -11.22 10.92
C PRO A 99 -3.25 -11.62 11.71
N SER A 100 -3.39 -12.62 12.58
CA SER A 100 -2.27 -13.15 13.36
C SER A 100 -1.30 -13.90 12.45
N GLY A 101 -0.06 -13.42 12.30
CA GLY A 101 0.98 -14.08 11.51
C GLY A 101 2.09 -13.12 11.08
N GLN A 102 3.11 -13.64 10.39
CA GLN A 102 4.01 -12.79 9.61
C GLN A 102 3.24 -12.29 8.37
N GLY A 103 3.53 -11.05 7.93
CA GLY A 103 2.77 -10.29 6.93
C GLY A 103 2.64 -10.93 5.54
N ASP A 104 2.81 -10.15 4.47
CA ASP A 104 2.73 -10.74 3.12
C ASP A 104 3.92 -11.68 2.88
N ASP A 105 3.65 -12.98 2.90
CA ASP A 105 4.59 -14.04 2.50
C ASP A 105 4.41 -14.30 0.99
N PRO A 106 5.40 -14.01 0.14
CA PRO A 106 5.30 -14.20 -1.31
C PRO A 106 5.04 -15.66 -1.74
N ALA A 107 5.28 -16.65 -0.88
CA ALA A 107 4.97 -18.05 -1.14
C ALA A 107 3.51 -18.43 -0.83
N ARG A 108 2.73 -17.53 -0.18
CA ARG A 108 1.35 -17.81 0.22
C ARG A 108 0.37 -17.55 -0.91
N HIS A 109 -0.46 -18.51 -1.25
CA HIS A 109 -1.59 -18.29 -2.14
C HIS A 109 -2.84 -17.86 -1.35
N THR A 110 -3.59 -16.90 -1.88
CA THR A 110 -4.87 -16.46 -1.35
C THR A 110 -5.91 -16.44 -2.47
N TRP A 111 -7.20 -16.37 -2.14
CA TRP A 111 -8.25 -16.31 -3.16
C TRP A 111 -8.17 -15.05 -4.03
N TRP A 112 -7.46 -14.01 -3.57
CA TRP A 112 -7.16 -12.79 -4.33
C TRP A 112 -5.71 -12.67 -4.82
N ARG A 113 -4.85 -13.65 -4.52
CA ARG A 113 -3.52 -13.86 -5.13
C ARG A 113 -3.45 -15.30 -5.66
N PRO A 114 -4.05 -15.58 -6.83
CA PRO A 114 -3.93 -16.87 -7.48
C PRO A 114 -2.45 -17.23 -7.75
N PRO A 115 -2.11 -18.53 -7.82
CA PRO A 115 -0.78 -18.98 -8.22
C PRO A 115 -0.49 -18.59 -9.67
N THR A 116 0.64 -17.92 -9.91
CA THR A 116 1.06 -17.47 -11.24
C THR A 116 2.26 -18.30 -11.71
N GLY A 117 2.00 -19.49 -12.25
CA GLY A 117 3.04 -20.42 -12.70
C GLY A 117 4.02 -20.87 -11.59
N GLU A 118 4.91 -21.81 -11.92
CA GLU A 118 5.97 -22.25 -11.01
C GLU A 118 7.17 -21.28 -11.06
N ILE A 119 7.55 -20.71 -9.92
CA ILE A 119 8.78 -19.91 -9.74
C ILE A 119 9.80 -20.78 -9.01
N GLY A 120 10.58 -21.53 -9.79
CA GLY A 120 11.68 -22.35 -9.27
C GLY A 120 11.26 -23.43 -8.25
N PRO A 121 12.23 -24.18 -7.69
CA PRO A 121 13.65 -23.87 -7.66
C PRO A 121 14.37 -24.07 -9.00
N PHE A 122 15.36 -23.22 -9.28
CA PHE A 122 16.21 -23.36 -10.46
C PHE A 122 17.51 -24.09 -10.08
N ASP A 123 17.69 -25.30 -10.60
CA ASP A 123 18.86 -26.13 -10.29
C ASP A 123 20.17 -25.62 -10.93
N ASP A 124 20.09 -24.69 -11.90
CA ASP A 124 21.23 -24.10 -12.60
C ASP A 124 20.88 -22.71 -13.18
N ASP A 125 21.92 -21.97 -13.59
CA ASP A 125 21.81 -20.63 -14.17
C ASP A 125 21.16 -20.60 -15.55
N ASP A 126 21.21 -21.69 -16.32
CA ASP A 126 20.60 -21.78 -17.65
C ASP A 126 19.07 -21.85 -17.55
N LYS A 127 18.53 -22.64 -16.61
CA LYS A 127 17.09 -22.71 -16.32
C LYS A 127 16.55 -21.39 -15.80
N ARG A 128 17.33 -20.72 -14.95
CA ARG A 128 17.04 -19.37 -14.42
C ARG A 128 17.01 -18.33 -15.54
N THR A 129 18.00 -18.37 -16.42
CA THR A 129 18.06 -17.52 -17.62
C THR A 129 16.91 -17.82 -18.57
N GLN A 130 16.54 -19.09 -18.77
CA GLN A 130 15.37 -19.48 -19.57
C GLN A 130 14.04 -19.06 -18.93
N TRP A 131 13.94 -19.01 -17.61
CA TRP A 131 12.75 -18.48 -16.92
C TRP A 131 12.63 -16.96 -17.09
N LEU A 132 13.75 -16.25 -17.11
CA LEU A 132 13.81 -14.81 -17.40
C LEU A 132 13.58 -14.48 -18.88
N GLN A 133 14.20 -15.23 -19.78
CA GLN A 133 14.23 -14.97 -21.22
C GLN A 133 13.15 -15.74 -21.99
N GLY A 134 12.44 -16.65 -21.33
CA GLY A 134 11.49 -17.54 -21.99
C GLY A 134 10.38 -16.76 -22.68
N ASP A 135 10.04 -17.20 -23.89
CA ASP A 135 8.98 -16.63 -24.75
C ASP A 135 7.57 -16.65 -24.13
N ARG A 136 7.41 -17.26 -22.95
CA ARG A 136 6.14 -17.24 -22.22
C ARG A 136 6.07 -15.96 -21.40
N ASN A 137 5.11 -15.12 -21.77
CA ASN A 137 4.71 -13.97 -20.99
C ASN A 137 4.67 -14.33 -19.49
N PRO A 138 5.48 -13.68 -18.64
CA PRO A 138 5.64 -14.01 -17.22
C PRO A 138 4.33 -14.00 -16.43
N PHE A 139 3.35 -13.23 -16.88
CA PHE A 139 1.92 -13.45 -16.61
C PHE A 139 1.25 -13.70 -17.95
N GLY A 140 0.62 -14.85 -18.16
CA GLY A 140 -0.27 -15.02 -19.31
C GLY A 140 -1.43 -14.04 -19.26
N VAL A 141 -2.12 -13.84 -20.39
CA VAL A 141 -3.40 -13.11 -20.42
C VAL A 141 -4.37 -13.68 -19.38
N ALA A 142 -4.45 -15.00 -19.28
CA ALA A 142 -5.25 -15.71 -18.29
C ALA A 142 -4.81 -15.43 -16.83
N ASP A 143 -3.51 -15.25 -16.57
CA ASP A 143 -3.03 -14.93 -15.23
C ASP A 143 -3.49 -13.52 -14.82
N LEU A 144 -3.40 -12.55 -15.75
CA LEU A 144 -3.88 -11.20 -15.48
C LEU A 144 -5.41 -11.17 -15.36
N GLU A 145 -6.17 -11.86 -16.22
CA GLU A 145 -7.63 -12.00 -16.07
C GLU A 145 -8.01 -12.57 -14.69
N SER A 146 -7.28 -13.59 -14.24
CA SER A 146 -7.50 -14.23 -12.93
C SER A 146 -7.20 -13.31 -11.74
N LEU A 147 -6.41 -12.26 -11.94
CA LEU A 147 -6.08 -11.25 -10.93
C LEU A 147 -7.00 -10.03 -11.01
N LEU A 148 -7.50 -9.68 -12.19
CA LEU A 148 -8.45 -8.58 -12.37
C LEU A 148 -9.85 -8.95 -11.88
N SER A 149 -10.19 -10.23 -11.91
CA SER A 149 -11.49 -10.77 -11.52
C SER A 149 -11.33 -12.05 -10.69
N VAL A 150 -11.62 -11.96 -9.40
CA VAL A 150 -11.45 -13.05 -8.42
C VAL A 150 -12.79 -13.47 -7.82
N TRP A 151 -12.84 -14.71 -7.30
CA TRP A 151 -14.02 -15.27 -6.64
C TRP A 151 -13.69 -15.57 -5.17
N ASP A 152 -14.58 -15.20 -4.26
CA ASP A 152 -14.47 -15.60 -2.86
C ASP A 152 -15.05 -17.00 -2.62
N SER A 153 -15.01 -17.46 -1.36
CA SER A 153 -15.54 -18.77 -0.97
C SER A 153 -17.06 -18.88 -1.03
N ASP A 154 -17.77 -17.76 -1.19
CA ASP A 154 -19.23 -17.69 -1.25
C ASP A 154 -19.71 -17.53 -2.70
N ASP A 155 -18.88 -17.91 -3.69
CA ASP A 155 -19.10 -17.77 -5.13
C ASP A 155 -19.47 -16.35 -5.57
N CYS A 156 -19.00 -15.36 -4.83
CA CYS A 156 -19.23 -13.98 -5.18
C CYS A 156 -18.01 -13.40 -5.89
N LYS A 157 -18.28 -12.69 -6.98
CA LYS A 157 -17.25 -12.16 -7.87
C LYS A 157 -16.83 -10.74 -7.48
N TRP A 158 -15.52 -10.54 -7.47
CA TRP A 158 -14.86 -9.28 -7.14
C TRP A 158 -13.93 -8.83 -8.27
N LEU A 159 -13.86 -7.52 -8.46
CA LEU A 159 -12.92 -6.86 -9.36
C LEU A 159 -11.79 -6.23 -8.55
N THR A 160 -10.55 -6.38 -9.01
CA THR A 160 -9.38 -5.78 -8.36
C THR A 160 -9.21 -4.34 -8.81
N LEU A 161 -9.47 -3.38 -7.93
CA LEU A 161 -9.25 -1.96 -8.23
C LEU A 161 -7.79 -1.54 -8.07
N PHE A 162 -7.10 -2.14 -7.10
CA PHE A 162 -5.67 -1.93 -6.85
C PHE A 162 -5.08 -3.21 -6.26
N GLY A 163 -3.84 -3.53 -6.57
CA GLY A 163 -3.16 -4.65 -5.94
C GLY A 163 -1.66 -4.62 -6.15
N MET A 164 -0.91 -4.96 -5.10
CA MET A 164 0.53 -5.14 -5.15
C MET A 164 0.85 -6.59 -4.84
N TYR A 165 1.26 -7.33 -5.85
CA TYR A 165 1.49 -8.75 -5.75
C TYR A 165 2.97 -9.04 -5.90
N SER A 166 3.46 -9.93 -5.05
CA SER A 166 4.77 -10.54 -5.18
C SER A 166 4.65 -12.05 -5.01
N TRP A 167 5.48 -12.75 -5.76
CA TRP A 167 5.71 -14.18 -5.68
C TRP A 167 7.21 -14.40 -5.70
N ALA A 168 7.70 -15.25 -4.79
CA ALA A 168 9.12 -15.56 -4.69
C ALA A 168 9.33 -17.06 -4.65
N GLU A 169 10.53 -17.48 -5.04
CA GLU A 169 10.98 -18.85 -4.93
C GLU A 169 10.83 -19.37 -3.48
N SER A 170 10.16 -20.52 -3.35
CA SER A 170 10.08 -21.24 -2.08
C SER A 170 11.48 -21.61 -1.60
N PRO A 171 11.83 -21.45 -0.32
CA PRO A 171 13.15 -21.84 0.17
C PRO A 171 13.42 -23.32 -0.14
N SER A 172 14.44 -23.62 -0.95
CA SER A 172 14.87 -25.01 -1.12
C SER A 172 15.50 -25.50 0.19
N THR A 173 15.25 -26.76 0.54
CA THR A 173 15.73 -27.36 1.80
C THR A 173 17.23 -27.63 1.84
N GLN A 174 17.95 -27.43 0.72
CA GLN A 174 19.33 -27.90 0.57
C GLN A 174 20.42 -26.83 0.72
N THR A 175 20.10 -25.55 0.65
CA THR A 175 21.12 -24.51 0.85
C THR A 175 20.49 -23.27 1.48
N ALA A 176 21.05 -22.84 2.61
CA ALA A 176 20.93 -21.47 3.10
C ALA A 176 21.72 -20.52 2.17
N ALA A 177 21.44 -20.58 0.86
CA ALA A 177 21.92 -19.59 -0.08
C ALA A 177 21.28 -18.25 0.29
N SER A 178 22.08 -17.20 0.18
CA SER A 178 21.71 -15.83 0.51
C SER A 178 20.40 -15.45 -0.20
N LEU A 179 19.57 -14.63 0.43
CA LEU A 179 18.37 -14.03 -0.19
C LEU A 179 18.69 -13.28 -1.51
N SER A 180 19.98 -12.99 -1.77
CA SER A 180 20.50 -12.42 -3.01
C SER A 180 20.41 -13.32 -4.23
N ASP A 181 20.12 -14.62 -4.08
CA ASP A 181 20.23 -15.57 -5.18
C ASP A 181 18.86 -16.08 -5.67
N ARG A 182 17.76 -15.40 -5.32
CA ARG A 182 16.40 -15.86 -5.65
C ARG A 182 15.80 -15.07 -6.81
N GLY A 183 15.02 -15.76 -7.64
CA GLY A 183 14.12 -15.13 -8.59
C GLY A 183 12.90 -14.56 -7.87
N ASP A 184 12.56 -13.30 -8.13
CA ASP A 184 11.32 -12.67 -7.67
C ASP A 184 10.46 -12.22 -8.85
N GLN A 185 9.15 -12.41 -8.72
CA GLN A 185 8.16 -11.94 -9.67
C GLN A 185 7.19 -11.02 -8.94
N TRP A 186 6.86 -9.89 -9.56
CA TRP A 186 5.95 -8.92 -8.97
C TRP A 186 5.01 -8.35 -10.02
N LEU A 187 3.84 -7.89 -9.57
CA LEU A 187 2.83 -7.26 -10.40
C LEU A 187 2.08 -6.21 -9.59
N GLN A 188 1.78 -5.11 -10.24
CA GLN A 188 0.96 -4.04 -9.72
C GLN A 188 -0.24 -3.89 -10.66
N ILE A 189 -1.43 -3.91 -10.10
CA ILE A 189 -2.67 -3.60 -10.79
C ILE A 189 -3.14 -2.25 -10.28
N ARG A 190 -3.42 -1.33 -11.20
CA ARG A 190 -4.02 -0.03 -10.95
C ARG A 190 -5.24 0.11 -11.84
N SER A 191 -6.31 0.72 -11.35
CA SER A 191 -7.51 0.92 -12.15
C SER A 191 -7.99 2.37 -12.17
N TYR A 192 -8.60 2.70 -13.30
CA TYR A 192 -9.06 4.04 -13.62
C TYR A 192 -10.50 4.00 -14.11
N LEU A 193 -11.24 5.04 -13.79
CA LEU A 193 -12.52 5.31 -14.40
C LEU A 193 -12.31 6.27 -15.58
N VAL A 194 -12.93 5.93 -16.71
CA VAL A 194 -12.96 6.75 -17.92
C VAL A 194 -14.41 6.95 -18.37
N PRO A 195 -14.75 8.03 -19.07
CA PRO A 195 -16.07 8.15 -19.71
C PRO A 195 -16.34 6.95 -20.62
N SER A 196 -17.53 6.34 -20.54
CA SER A 196 -17.86 5.18 -21.39
C SER A 196 -17.74 5.48 -22.88
N ALA A 197 -18.06 6.71 -23.27
CA ALA A 197 -17.91 7.18 -24.66
C ALA A 197 -16.46 7.13 -25.17
N SER A 198 -15.47 7.15 -24.28
CA SER A 198 -14.04 7.12 -24.60
C SER A 198 -13.41 5.75 -24.36
N TYR A 199 -14.17 4.74 -23.92
CA TYR A 199 -13.63 3.42 -23.54
C TYR A 199 -12.80 2.76 -24.65
N ILE A 200 -13.36 2.66 -25.86
CA ILE A 200 -12.69 2.01 -26.99
C ILE A 200 -11.44 2.78 -27.41
N GLU A 201 -11.53 4.11 -27.51
CA GLU A 201 -10.41 4.96 -27.86
C GLU A 201 -9.29 4.86 -26.82
N PHE A 202 -9.66 4.88 -25.52
CA PHE A 202 -8.73 4.72 -24.42
C PHE A 202 -8.03 3.38 -24.48
N LEU A 203 -8.74 2.25 -24.61
CA LEU A 203 -8.11 0.93 -24.69
C LEU A 203 -7.19 0.78 -25.91
N THR A 204 -7.59 1.30 -27.07
CA THR A 204 -6.73 1.29 -28.26
C THR A 204 -5.43 2.05 -28.02
N TRP A 205 -5.50 3.25 -27.45
CA TRP A 205 -4.31 4.03 -27.09
C TRP A 205 -3.48 3.34 -25.99
N ALA A 206 -4.14 2.84 -24.94
CA ALA A 206 -3.55 2.22 -23.77
C ALA A 206 -2.76 0.94 -24.11
N ARG A 207 -3.22 0.19 -25.13
CA ARG A 207 -2.48 -0.95 -25.69
C ARG A 207 -1.15 -0.56 -26.27
N GLU A 208 -0.94 0.68 -26.67
CA GLU A 208 0.30 1.17 -27.28
C GLU A 208 1.34 1.67 -26.29
N GLN A 209 0.98 1.82 -25.01
CA GLN A 209 1.83 2.46 -24.01
C GLN A 209 2.80 1.51 -23.31
N ASP A 210 3.86 2.07 -22.73
CA ASP A 210 4.70 1.42 -21.74
C ASP A 210 4.33 1.96 -20.35
N TRP A 211 3.65 1.14 -19.55
CA TRP A 211 3.25 1.46 -18.17
C TRP A 211 4.42 1.49 -17.17
N ASN A 212 5.65 1.15 -17.58
CA ASN A 212 6.82 1.38 -16.74
C ASN A 212 6.98 2.88 -16.46
N GLY A 213 7.38 3.21 -15.23
CA GLY A 213 7.65 4.60 -14.83
C GLY A 213 6.50 5.31 -14.11
N ARG A 214 5.33 4.67 -13.93
CA ARG A 214 4.22 5.19 -13.09
C ARG A 214 3.80 6.62 -13.45
N TRP A 215 3.72 6.93 -14.75
CA TRP A 215 3.43 8.28 -15.25
C TRP A 215 1.92 8.60 -15.30
N MET A 216 1.06 7.58 -15.21
CA MET A 216 -0.38 7.79 -15.03
C MET A 216 -0.67 8.40 -13.66
N PRO A 217 -1.78 9.16 -13.51
CA PRO A 217 -2.22 9.69 -12.23
C PRO A 217 -2.31 8.59 -11.17
N GLU A 218 -1.86 8.85 -9.95
CA GLU A 218 -1.89 7.83 -8.89
C GLU A 218 -2.86 8.17 -7.77
N GLY A 219 -3.43 7.12 -7.18
CA GLY A 219 -4.09 7.22 -5.89
C GLY A 219 -3.12 7.76 -4.83
N PRO A 220 -3.58 8.56 -3.87
CA PRO A 220 -2.67 9.13 -2.88
C PRO A 220 -2.18 8.09 -1.89
N THR A 221 -0.93 8.25 -1.46
CA THR A 221 -0.38 7.53 -0.30
C THR A 221 -0.59 8.34 0.97
N LEU A 222 -1.32 7.77 1.93
CA LEU A 222 -1.68 8.34 3.21
C LEU A 222 -0.63 7.93 4.25
N LEU A 223 0.29 8.87 4.53
CA LEU A 223 1.33 8.73 5.54
C LEU A 223 0.99 9.58 6.76
N GLY A 224 1.10 9.02 7.97
CA GLY A 224 0.81 9.74 9.22
C GLY A 224 -0.67 10.10 9.44
N VAL A 225 -1.56 9.55 8.62
CA VAL A 225 -3.02 9.68 8.73
C VAL A 225 -3.57 8.40 9.33
N TYR A 226 -4.56 8.51 10.23
CA TYR A 226 -5.18 7.31 10.79
C TYR A 226 -6.12 6.64 9.78
N HIS A 227 -6.23 5.32 9.85
CA HIS A 227 -7.02 4.49 8.94
C HIS A 227 -8.47 4.99 8.82
N GLY A 228 -9.11 5.24 9.96
CA GLY A 228 -10.49 5.72 10.05
C GLY A 228 -10.70 7.21 9.75
N GLU A 229 -9.64 7.96 9.45
CA GLU A 229 -9.70 9.39 9.10
C GLU A 229 -9.89 9.64 7.60
N TRP A 230 -9.64 8.63 6.75
CA TRP A 230 -9.90 8.71 5.33
C TRP A 230 -11.42 8.66 5.02
N PRO A 231 -11.96 9.50 4.12
CA PRO A 231 -11.35 10.64 3.43
C PRO A 231 -11.80 12.00 4.02
N TRP A 232 -12.17 12.09 5.31
CA TRP A 232 -12.91 13.25 5.85
C TRP A 232 -12.07 14.16 6.76
N HIS A 233 -10.98 13.65 7.32
CA HIS A 233 -10.22 14.38 8.34
C HIS A 233 -9.34 15.50 7.73
N PRO A 234 -9.09 16.62 8.43
CA PRO A 234 -8.22 17.69 7.95
C PRO A 234 -6.81 17.23 7.54
N ALA A 235 -6.30 16.15 8.13
CA ALA A 235 -5.01 15.55 7.79
C ALA A 235 -4.89 15.14 6.31
N VAL A 236 -6.01 14.91 5.61
CA VAL A 236 -6.02 14.55 4.19
C VAL A 236 -6.51 15.67 3.29
N ALA A 237 -6.83 16.85 3.82
CA ALA A 237 -7.42 17.94 3.03
C ALA A 237 -6.54 18.36 1.84
N GLY A 238 -5.22 18.47 2.04
CA GLY A 238 -4.27 18.78 0.96
C GLY A 238 -4.23 17.70 -0.12
N THR A 239 -4.39 16.43 0.26
CA THR A 239 -4.48 15.30 -0.65
C THR A 239 -5.74 15.35 -1.52
N LEU A 240 -6.87 15.77 -0.94
CA LEU A 240 -8.16 15.90 -1.63
C LEU A 240 -8.25 17.13 -2.56
N ALA A 241 -7.39 18.12 -2.35
CA ALA A 241 -7.37 19.35 -3.15
C ALA A 241 -6.81 19.13 -4.58
N SER A 242 -6.16 18.00 -4.83
CA SER A 242 -5.72 17.63 -6.17
C SER A 242 -6.92 17.36 -7.09
N PRO A 243 -6.91 17.82 -8.36
CA PRO A 243 -7.96 17.48 -9.30
C PRO A 243 -8.08 15.95 -9.40
N ILE A 244 -9.25 15.46 -9.04
CA ILE A 244 -9.59 14.05 -9.03
C ILE A 244 -9.59 13.46 -10.45
N VAL A 245 -9.89 14.31 -11.42
CA VAL A 245 -9.94 14.02 -12.84
C VAL A 245 -8.68 14.63 -13.45
N VAL A 246 -7.78 13.79 -13.95
CA VAL A 246 -6.45 14.24 -14.41
C VAL A 246 -6.27 13.89 -15.88
N GLU A 247 -5.76 14.85 -16.65
CA GLU A 247 -5.19 14.58 -17.97
C GLU A 247 -3.87 13.86 -17.76
N ALA A 248 -3.84 12.55 -18.03
CA ALA A 248 -2.60 11.79 -17.95
C ALA A 248 -1.70 12.20 -19.12
N ARG A 249 -0.50 12.70 -18.82
CA ARG A 249 0.47 13.12 -19.82
C ARG A 249 1.88 12.74 -19.42
N ASP A 250 2.62 12.21 -20.38
CA ASP A 250 4.05 11.99 -20.29
C ASP A 250 4.71 12.43 -21.60
N ASP A 251 5.93 12.97 -21.52
CA ASP A 251 6.63 13.50 -22.70
C ASP A 251 7.04 12.38 -23.68
N GLN A 252 7.13 11.12 -23.21
CA GLN A 252 7.48 9.96 -24.03
C GLN A 252 6.25 9.13 -24.45
N ASN A 253 5.22 9.04 -23.60
CA ASN A 253 4.02 8.23 -23.82
C ASN A 253 2.81 9.05 -24.34
N GLY A 254 2.94 10.36 -24.48
CA GLY A 254 1.89 11.23 -25.00
C GLY A 254 0.82 11.58 -23.95
N THR A 255 -0.37 11.95 -24.42
CA THR A 255 -1.49 12.34 -23.57
C THR A 255 -2.63 11.33 -23.72
N ALA A 256 -3.25 10.93 -22.61
CA ALA A 256 -4.42 10.07 -22.65
C ALA A 256 -5.55 10.73 -23.45
N PRO A 257 -6.32 9.94 -24.24
CA PRO A 257 -7.39 10.48 -25.08
C PRO A 257 -8.61 10.96 -24.27
N ALA A 258 -8.65 10.63 -22.97
CA ALA A 258 -9.72 11.02 -22.08
C ALA A 258 -9.17 11.29 -20.67
N PRO A 259 -9.86 12.14 -19.90
CA PRO A 259 -9.55 12.29 -18.49
C PRO A 259 -9.80 10.98 -17.71
N VAL A 260 -8.97 10.74 -16.69
CA VAL A 260 -9.06 9.53 -15.88
C VAL A 260 -9.23 9.85 -14.40
N VAL A 261 -9.86 8.95 -13.66
CA VAL A 261 -9.99 9.01 -12.19
C VAL A 261 -9.41 7.74 -11.57
N PRO A 262 -8.33 7.82 -10.77
CA PRO A 262 -7.85 6.69 -9.97
C PRO A 262 -8.93 6.19 -9.00
N THR A 263 -9.06 4.88 -8.85
CA THR A 263 -10.09 4.26 -8.01
C THR A 263 -9.64 3.95 -6.58
N TRP A 264 -8.37 4.17 -6.25
CA TRP A 264 -7.78 3.75 -4.97
C TRP A 264 -7.06 4.90 -4.23
N ALA A 265 -6.74 4.64 -2.97
CA ALA A 265 -5.76 5.31 -2.13
C ALA A 265 -5.01 4.24 -1.33
N GLU A 266 -3.77 4.54 -0.94
CA GLU A 266 -2.91 3.63 -0.21
C GLU A 266 -2.71 4.16 1.20
N TYR A 267 -3.01 3.37 2.22
CA TYR A 267 -2.70 3.67 3.61
C TYR A 267 -1.43 2.94 4.01
N ILE A 268 -0.48 3.68 4.57
CA ILE A 268 0.77 3.13 5.08
C ILE A 268 0.99 3.64 6.49
N TRP A 269 1.12 2.69 7.42
CA TRP A 269 1.42 2.96 8.82
C TRP A 269 2.67 2.24 9.25
N GLU A 270 3.73 2.99 9.51
CA GLU A 270 4.96 2.48 10.09
C GLU A 270 4.82 2.45 11.61
N ARG A 271 5.06 1.28 12.20
CA ARG A 271 5.04 1.08 13.64
C ARG A 271 6.46 0.96 14.15
N ASP A 272 6.71 1.65 15.26
CA ASP A 272 7.94 1.54 16.02
C ASP A 272 7.76 0.71 17.30
N GLY A 273 8.87 0.20 17.83
CA GLY A 273 8.93 -0.39 19.16
C GLY A 273 8.48 -1.85 19.23
N ALA A 274 7.49 -2.17 20.08
CA ALA A 274 7.09 -3.55 20.34
C ALA A 274 6.33 -4.20 19.17
N PHE A 275 5.76 -3.38 18.28
CA PHE A 275 4.98 -3.79 17.11
C PHE A 275 5.66 -3.37 15.80
N GLU A 276 7.01 -3.37 15.78
CA GLU A 276 7.83 -2.95 14.64
C GLU A 276 7.38 -3.60 13.33
N GLY A 277 7.13 -2.78 12.31
CA GLY A 277 6.68 -3.23 11.00
C GLY A 277 5.86 -2.17 10.26
N THR A 278 5.57 -2.43 8.99
CA THR A 278 4.75 -1.56 8.15
C THR A 278 3.43 -2.23 7.84
N VAL A 279 2.33 -1.51 8.07
CA VAL A 279 0.99 -1.93 7.70
C VAL A 279 0.58 -1.17 6.46
N ALA A 280 0.34 -1.88 5.37
CA ALA A 280 -0.19 -1.32 4.12
C ALA A 280 -1.64 -1.79 3.93
N ARG A 281 -2.53 -0.87 3.56
CA ARG A 281 -3.92 -1.15 3.19
C ARG A 281 -4.33 -0.34 1.97
N ALA A 282 -5.26 -0.86 1.18
CA ALA A 282 -5.82 -0.16 0.06
C ALA A 282 -7.26 0.29 0.36
N PHE A 283 -7.58 1.55 0.05
CA PHE A 283 -8.91 2.15 0.22
C PHE A 283 -9.47 2.57 -1.14
N PRO A 284 -10.80 2.63 -1.32
CA PRO A 284 -11.39 3.34 -2.43
C PRO A 284 -10.93 4.80 -2.44
N SER A 285 -10.73 5.36 -3.64
CA SER A 285 -10.38 6.78 -3.78
C SER A 285 -11.48 7.65 -3.19
N SER A 286 -11.11 8.86 -2.74
CA SER A 286 -12.06 9.78 -2.10
C SER A 286 -13.23 10.13 -3.02
N TRP A 287 -12.98 10.18 -4.33
CA TRP A 287 -14.02 10.38 -5.32
C TRP A 287 -14.97 9.19 -5.43
N LEU A 288 -14.44 7.96 -5.54
CA LEU A 288 -15.27 6.77 -5.57
C LEU A 288 -16.09 6.66 -4.28
N MET A 289 -15.50 6.96 -3.13
CA MET A 289 -16.23 7.02 -1.86
C MET A 289 -17.35 8.05 -1.88
N ALA A 290 -17.08 9.26 -2.37
CA ALA A 290 -18.08 10.33 -2.45
C ALA A 290 -19.23 9.99 -3.40
N GLN A 291 -18.93 9.48 -4.61
CA GLN A 291 -19.94 9.19 -5.64
C GLN A 291 -20.76 7.94 -5.34
N ALA A 292 -20.12 6.86 -4.86
CA ALA A 292 -20.83 5.63 -4.49
C ALA A 292 -21.42 5.69 -3.06
N GLY A 293 -21.17 6.77 -2.32
CA GLY A 293 -21.64 6.92 -0.93
C GLY A 293 -21.00 5.93 0.04
N LEU A 294 -19.77 5.50 -0.24
CA LEU A 294 -19.09 4.47 0.54
C LEU A 294 -18.67 4.98 1.91
N ARG A 295 -18.82 4.11 2.91
CA ARG A 295 -18.38 4.38 4.28
C ARG A 295 -17.58 3.22 4.80
N TRP A 296 -16.48 3.54 5.48
CA TRP A 296 -15.68 2.55 6.18
C TRP A 296 -16.55 1.79 7.20
N HIS A 297 -16.42 0.47 7.18
CA HIS A 297 -17.08 -0.48 8.06
C HIS A 297 -16.03 -1.14 8.97
N PRO A 298 -15.73 -0.55 10.14
CA PRO A 298 -14.78 -1.12 11.09
C PRO A 298 -15.25 -2.48 11.60
N PRO A 299 -14.35 -3.34 12.09
CA PRO A 299 -12.93 -3.06 12.40
C PRO A 299 -11.93 -3.42 11.28
N VAL A 300 -12.41 -3.97 10.16
CA VAL A 300 -11.59 -4.37 9.02
C VAL A 300 -11.57 -3.28 7.96
N THR A 301 -10.71 -3.40 6.94
CA THR A 301 -10.71 -2.50 5.78
C THR A 301 -11.84 -2.93 4.83
N SER A 302 -13.09 -2.66 5.21
CA SER A 302 -14.27 -2.88 4.36
C SER A 302 -15.07 -1.59 4.23
N PHE A 303 -15.79 -1.47 3.12
CA PHE A 303 -16.55 -0.28 2.77
C PHE A 303 -17.96 -0.67 2.33
N THR A 304 -18.93 -0.07 2.99
CA THR A 304 -20.35 -0.32 2.74
C THR A 304 -20.94 0.79 1.88
N ASP A 305 -21.88 0.41 1.02
CA ASP A 305 -22.72 1.36 0.30
C ASP A 305 -23.80 1.97 1.23
N PRO A 306 -24.66 2.89 0.74
CA PRO A 306 -25.76 3.43 1.52
C PRO A 306 -26.80 2.40 1.99
N ASN A 307 -26.88 1.21 1.35
CA ASN A 307 -27.77 0.12 1.75
C ASN A 307 -27.17 -0.78 2.84
N GLN A 308 -25.93 -0.50 3.28
CA GLN A 308 -25.16 -1.27 4.25
C GLN A 308 -24.59 -2.59 3.72
N ASP A 309 -24.58 -2.77 2.40
CA ASP A 309 -23.94 -3.92 1.77
C ASP A 309 -22.44 -3.65 1.58
N ILE A 310 -21.59 -4.64 1.85
CA ILE A 310 -20.14 -4.54 1.63
C ILE A 310 -19.91 -4.49 0.12
N LEU A 311 -19.50 -3.32 -0.38
CA LEU A 311 -19.21 -3.10 -1.78
C LEU A 311 -17.72 -3.26 -2.09
N ALA A 312 -16.83 -2.83 -1.19
CA ALA A 312 -15.38 -2.92 -1.39
C ALA A 312 -14.64 -3.33 -0.12
N CYS A 313 -13.48 -3.96 -0.27
CA CYS A 313 -12.63 -4.32 0.86
C CYS A 313 -11.15 -4.48 0.48
N ASP A 314 -10.29 -4.46 1.50
CA ASP A 314 -8.95 -5.03 1.44
C ASP A 314 -8.91 -6.31 2.31
N PRO A 315 -8.89 -7.51 1.69
CA PRO A 315 -8.91 -8.78 2.41
C PRO A 315 -7.73 -8.97 3.36
N SER A 316 -6.58 -8.30 3.11
CA SER A 316 -5.38 -8.39 3.95
C SER A 316 -5.60 -7.84 5.37
N SER A 317 -6.71 -7.12 5.59
CA SER A 317 -7.10 -6.64 6.91
C SER A 317 -7.70 -7.71 7.82
N SER A 318 -8.21 -8.81 7.25
CA SER A 318 -8.81 -9.93 7.99
C SER A 318 -8.11 -11.27 7.77
N GLU A 319 -7.40 -11.42 6.65
CA GLU A 319 -6.73 -12.65 6.24
C GLU A 319 -5.26 -12.37 5.87
N LEU A 320 -4.36 -13.34 6.06
CA LEU A 320 -2.95 -13.17 5.68
C LEU A 320 -2.81 -13.17 4.16
N GLY A 321 -2.22 -12.12 3.60
CA GLY A 321 -1.92 -12.00 2.18
C GLY A 321 -1.52 -10.58 1.77
N PRO A 322 -1.35 -10.34 0.47
CA PRO A 322 -0.97 -9.03 -0.05
C PRO A 322 -2.12 -8.04 0.09
N SER A 323 -1.81 -6.76 0.28
CA SER A 323 -2.81 -5.70 0.21
C SER A 323 -3.34 -5.56 -1.22
N ALA A 324 -4.65 -5.53 -1.34
CA ALA A 324 -5.37 -5.29 -2.59
C ALA A 324 -6.71 -4.63 -2.27
N LEU A 325 -7.18 -3.72 -3.13
CA LEU A 325 -8.53 -3.19 -3.08
C LEU A 325 -9.41 -3.98 -4.03
N LEU A 326 -10.42 -4.66 -3.50
CA LEU A 326 -11.41 -5.40 -4.26
C LEU A 326 -12.77 -4.71 -4.17
N VAL A 327 -13.58 -4.82 -5.23
CA VAL A 327 -14.97 -4.32 -5.28
C VAL A 327 -15.91 -5.40 -5.83
N ARG A 328 -17.11 -5.56 -5.26
CA ARG A 328 -18.12 -6.50 -5.78
C ARG A 328 -18.44 -6.14 -7.22
N GLU A 329 -18.31 -7.09 -8.15
CA GLU A 329 -18.50 -6.83 -9.58
C GLU A 329 -19.88 -6.24 -9.86
N ARG A 330 -20.94 -6.86 -9.31
CA ARG A 330 -22.31 -6.42 -9.53
C ARG A 330 -22.52 -4.95 -9.13
N GLY A 331 -22.13 -4.60 -7.90
CA GLY A 331 -22.31 -3.23 -7.41
C GLY A 331 -21.43 -2.23 -8.16
N MET A 332 -20.24 -2.65 -8.60
CA MET A 332 -19.38 -1.81 -9.44
C MET A 332 -19.99 -1.55 -10.81
N ARG A 333 -20.59 -2.56 -11.46
CA ARG A 333 -21.29 -2.39 -12.75
C ARG A 333 -22.50 -1.46 -12.62
N GLU A 334 -23.33 -1.68 -11.61
CA GLU A 334 -24.47 -0.79 -11.32
C GLU A 334 -24.04 0.67 -11.07
N PHE A 335 -22.85 0.86 -10.49
CA PHE A 335 -22.23 2.18 -10.35
C PHE A 335 -21.75 2.74 -11.70
N LEU A 336 -20.98 1.97 -12.47
CA LEU A 336 -20.46 2.39 -13.78
C LEU A 336 -21.58 2.82 -14.74
N ASP A 337 -22.63 2.00 -14.86
CA ASP A 337 -23.78 2.26 -15.72
C ASP A 337 -24.52 3.55 -15.33
N ARG A 338 -24.66 3.81 -14.04
CA ARG A 338 -25.36 5.02 -13.53
C ARG A 338 -24.59 6.30 -13.82
N HIS A 339 -23.27 6.21 -13.93
CA HIS A 339 -22.38 7.36 -14.05
C HIS A 339 -21.81 7.54 -15.46
N ASP A 340 -22.21 6.73 -16.44
CA ASP A 340 -21.65 6.71 -17.81
C ASP A 340 -20.12 6.57 -17.80
N LEU A 341 -19.61 5.66 -16.96
CA LEU A 341 -18.18 5.37 -16.80
C LEU A 341 -17.86 3.93 -17.17
N SER A 342 -16.60 3.70 -17.53
CA SER A 342 -16.03 2.37 -17.73
C SER A 342 -14.78 2.20 -16.87
N LEU A 343 -14.54 0.96 -16.44
CA LEU A 343 -13.38 0.58 -15.66
C LEU A 343 -12.29 0.02 -16.57
N VAL A 344 -11.09 0.58 -16.45
CA VAL A 344 -9.89 0.14 -17.17
C VAL A 344 -8.76 -0.10 -16.19
N TRP A 345 -7.84 -0.98 -16.55
CA TRP A 345 -6.68 -1.37 -15.76
C TRP A 345 -5.38 -1.08 -16.48
N ALA A 346 -4.39 -0.64 -15.72
CA ALA A 346 -2.99 -0.71 -16.10
C ALA A 346 -2.29 -1.71 -15.17
N ALA A 347 -1.58 -2.66 -15.78
CA ALA A 347 -0.78 -3.65 -15.09
C ALA A 347 0.70 -3.40 -15.38
N LEU A 348 1.49 -3.35 -14.32
CA LEU A 348 2.93 -3.17 -14.38
C LEU A 348 3.57 -4.27 -13.55
N GLY A 349 4.44 -5.08 -14.14
CA GLY A 349 5.09 -6.15 -13.42
C GLY A 349 6.50 -6.43 -13.91
N GLY A 350 7.14 -7.40 -13.29
CA GLY A 350 8.40 -7.89 -13.78
C GLY A 350 8.87 -9.17 -13.11
N ARG A 351 9.94 -9.72 -13.69
CA ARG A 351 10.76 -10.75 -13.08
C ARG A 351 12.16 -10.21 -12.89
N ASN A 352 12.68 -10.41 -11.69
CA ASN A 352 14.05 -10.11 -11.35
C ASN A 352 14.76 -11.43 -11.03
N VAL A 353 15.97 -11.57 -11.53
CA VAL A 353 16.94 -12.50 -10.96
C VAL A 353 18.07 -11.66 -10.41
N ARG A 354 18.31 -11.83 -9.12
CA ARG A 354 19.47 -11.24 -8.47
C ARG A 354 20.64 -12.21 -8.65
N ALA A 355 21.75 -11.68 -9.17
CA ALA A 355 23.03 -12.37 -9.27
C ALA A 355 23.98 -11.82 -8.21
N GLU A 356 25.02 -12.57 -7.82
CA GLU A 356 26.05 -12.08 -6.90
C GLU A 356 26.75 -10.81 -7.42
N ASN A 357 26.78 -10.63 -8.76
CA ASN A 357 27.28 -9.43 -9.41
C ASN A 357 26.13 -8.47 -9.80
N PRO A 358 26.07 -7.25 -9.22
CA PRO A 358 25.06 -6.24 -9.52
C PRO A 358 24.97 -5.81 -10.99
N ARG A 359 25.96 -6.15 -11.82
CA ARG A 359 26.00 -5.83 -13.26
C ARG A 359 25.37 -6.89 -14.15
N GLU A 360 24.99 -8.03 -13.59
CA GLU A 360 24.38 -9.17 -14.30
C GLU A 360 22.87 -9.29 -14.02
N HIS A 361 22.26 -8.28 -13.40
CA HIS A 361 20.81 -8.23 -13.19
C HIS A 361 20.11 -8.11 -14.53
N SER A 362 19.32 -9.14 -14.86
CA SER A 362 18.37 -9.10 -15.97
C SER A 362 16.98 -8.81 -15.41
N ILE A 363 16.29 -7.85 -16.01
CA ILE A 363 14.93 -7.46 -15.60
C ILE A 363 14.01 -7.67 -16.80
N LEU A 364 13.04 -8.57 -16.65
CA LEU A 364 11.92 -8.66 -17.58
C LEU A 364 10.81 -7.75 -17.06
N SER A 365 10.43 -6.75 -17.85
CA SER A 365 9.31 -5.86 -17.53
C SER A 365 8.04 -6.27 -18.28
N ILE A 366 6.90 -6.04 -17.64
CA ILE A 366 5.57 -6.46 -18.09
C ILE A 366 4.68 -5.24 -18.06
N SER A 367 4.00 -5.01 -19.17
CA SER A 367 3.11 -3.89 -19.36
C SER A 367 1.79 -4.42 -19.88
N GLY A 368 0.71 -4.24 -19.11
CA GLY A 368 -0.60 -4.77 -19.42
C GLY A 368 -1.67 -3.70 -19.37
N VAL A 369 -2.70 -3.86 -20.18
CA VAL A 369 -3.93 -3.08 -20.09
C VAL A 369 -5.11 -4.05 -20.03
N GLY A 370 -6.11 -3.71 -19.22
CA GLY A 370 -7.39 -4.42 -19.18
C GLY A 370 -8.57 -3.46 -19.30
N GLY A 371 -9.72 -3.97 -19.72
CA GLY A 371 -10.99 -3.25 -19.68
C GLY A 371 -12.14 -4.15 -19.25
N LEU A 372 -13.06 -3.62 -18.44
CA LEU A 372 -14.26 -4.35 -18.05
C LEU A 372 -15.25 -4.30 -19.22
N GLU A 373 -15.66 -5.45 -19.75
CA GLU A 373 -16.63 -5.50 -20.86
C GLU A 373 -18.07 -5.52 -20.33
N ASP A 374 -19.01 -4.99 -21.12
CA ASP A 374 -20.45 -4.95 -20.78
C ASP A 374 -21.13 -6.31 -20.97
N ALA A 375 -20.61 -7.19 -21.83
CA ALA A 375 -21.42 -8.24 -22.43
C ALA A 375 -21.50 -9.58 -21.66
N ASP A 376 -20.47 -9.99 -20.90
CA ASP A 376 -20.45 -11.34 -20.30
C ASP A 376 -19.59 -11.46 -19.04
N SER A 377 -19.44 -10.37 -18.29
CA SER A 377 -18.59 -10.36 -17.10
C SER A 377 -17.11 -10.69 -17.42
N SER A 378 -16.72 -10.55 -18.68
CA SER A 378 -15.38 -10.75 -19.21
C SER A 378 -14.51 -9.50 -19.01
N VAL A 379 -13.21 -9.74 -18.96
CA VAL A 379 -12.19 -8.69 -18.93
C VAL A 379 -11.35 -8.85 -20.18
N GLU A 380 -11.30 -7.84 -21.03
CA GLU A 380 -10.39 -7.87 -22.18
C GLU A 380 -9.01 -7.46 -21.71
N VAL A 381 -7.98 -8.29 -21.98
CA VAL A 381 -6.61 -8.05 -21.55
C VAL A 381 -5.63 -8.08 -22.71
N SER A 382 -4.70 -7.13 -22.73
CA SER A 382 -3.56 -7.10 -23.63
C SER A 382 -2.26 -6.93 -22.84
N LEU A 383 -1.21 -7.65 -23.24
CA LEU A 383 0.08 -7.68 -22.55
C LEU A 383 1.25 -7.49 -23.51
N ARG A 384 2.26 -6.78 -23.03
CA ARG A 384 3.56 -6.55 -23.68
C ARG A 384 4.68 -6.87 -22.71
N THR A 385 5.76 -7.43 -23.21
CA THR A 385 6.94 -7.78 -22.42
C THR A 385 8.18 -7.15 -23.04
N LYS A 386 9.11 -6.71 -22.18
CA LYS A 386 10.38 -6.12 -22.61
C LYS A 386 11.49 -6.54 -21.66
N LEU A 387 12.49 -7.23 -22.19
CA LEU A 387 13.71 -7.63 -21.49
C LEU A 387 14.73 -6.50 -21.55
N HIS A 388 15.33 -6.14 -20.41
CA HIS A 388 16.35 -5.08 -20.28
C HIS A 388 17.71 -5.65 -19.93
#